data_AF-A0A2G9T873-F1
#
_entry.id   AF-A0A2G9T873-F1
#
_cell.length_a   1.000
_cell.length_b   1.000
_cell.length_c   1.000
_cell.angle_alpha   90.00
_cell.angle_beta   90.00
_cell.angle_gamma   90.00
#
_symmetry.space_group_name_H-M   'P 1'
#
loop_
_entity.id
_entity.type
_entity.pdbx_description
1 polymer ?
#
loop_
_entity_poly.entity_id
_entity_poly.type
_entity_poly.pdbx_seq_one_letter_code
_entity_poly.pdbx_strand_id
1 'polypeptide(L)'
;MRNSSGRFTYRNPNVLESLRNSGQIAVRYVDGDGQQSMLYPWNPNGSEDAVAAICSQDGRHLAMMPHSDRSFLSWQWAEYPVDWKTSENQTAPWIKMFQNAYSWVTEERSCYSCGFL
;
A
#
# COMPACT_ATOMS: atom_id res chain seq x y z
N MET A 1 13.14 -1.18 -19.21
CA MET A 1 14.06 -0.54 -18.24
C MET A 1 14.07 -1.40 -16.99
N ARG A 2 15.23 -1.92 -16.55
CA ARG A 2 15.36 -2.91 -15.46
C ARG A 2 15.98 -2.30 -14.19
N ASN A 3 15.87 -0.97 -14.06
CA ASN A 3 16.70 -0.16 -13.18
C ASN A 3 15.89 1.06 -12.70
N SER A 4 14.90 0.85 -11.84
CA SER A 4 14.46 1.90 -10.92
C SER A 4 14.80 1.38 -9.51
N SER A 5 15.25 2.27 -8.63
CA SER A 5 15.71 1.94 -7.27
C SER A 5 14.64 1.31 -6.35
N GLY A 6 13.49 0.94 -6.90
CA GLY A 6 12.32 0.46 -6.17
C GLY A 6 12.27 -1.04 -5.90
N ARG A 7 13.28 -1.83 -6.32
CA ARG A 7 13.27 -3.27 -6.05
C ARG A 7 13.42 -3.50 -4.55
N PHE A 8 12.48 -4.25 -3.95
CA PHE A 8 12.61 -4.72 -2.59
C PHE A 8 13.81 -5.67 -2.50
N THR A 9 14.75 -5.34 -1.62
CA THR A 9 16.00 -6.09 -1.44
C THR A 9 16.29 -6.23 0.05
N TYR A 10 16.95 -7.32 0.39
CA TYR A 10 17.31 -7.67 1.76
C TYR A 10 18.64 -8.42 1.74
N ARG A 11 19.42 -8.26 2.80
CA ARG A 11 20.73 -8.93 2.92
C ARG A 11 20.59 -10.40 3.32
N ASN A 12 19.59 -10.72 4.14
CA ASN A 12 19.36 -12.05 4.68
C ASN A 12 18.03 -12.62 4.14
N PRO A 13 18.04 -13.77 3.46
CA PRO A 13 16.82 -14.43 2.97
C PRO A 13 15.75 -14.69 4.04
N ASN A 14 16.16 -14.89 5.30
CA ASN A 14 15.22 -15.09 6.41
C ASN A 14 14.32 -13.88 6.67
N VAL A 15 14.71 -12.69 6.21
CA VAL A 15 13.88 -11.48 6.35
C VAL A 15 12.59 -11.62 5.55
N LEU A 16 12.66 -12.09 4.31
CA LEU A 16 11.46 -12.27 3.50
C LEU A 16 10.51 -13.29 4.14
N GLU A 17 11.06 -14.40 4.61
CA GLU A 17 10.28 -15.45 5.26
C GLU A 17 9.64 -14.96 6.57
N SER A 18 10.37 -14.18 7.37
CA SER A 18 9.82 -13.56 8.57
C SER A 18 8.70 -12.58 8.23
N LEU A 19 8.85 -11.74 7.21
CA LEU A 19 7.83 -10.79 6.80
C LEU A 19 6.56 -11.49 6.31
N ARG A 20 6.69 -12.61 5.61
CA ARG A 20 5.57 -13.47 5.20
C ARG A 20 4.84 -14.04 6.41
N ASN A 21 5.57 -14.70 7.30
CA ASN A 21 4.99 -15.40 8.46
C ASN A 21 4.39 -14.44 9.49
N SER A 22 4.95 -13.23 9.62
CA SER A 22 4.42 -12.18 10.50
C SER A 22 3.29 -11.36 9.86
N GLY A 23 2.89 -11.64 8.61
CA GLY A 23 1.84 -10.89 7.92
C GLY A 23 2.19 -9.44 7.60
N GLN A 24 3.48 -9.10 7.51
CA GLN A 24 3.96 -7.72 7.36
C GLN A 24 4.03 -7.25 5.90
N ILE A 25 3.75 -8.12 4.93
CA ILE A 25 3.70 -7.75 3.51
C ILE A 25 2.29 -7.26 3.18
N ALA A 26 2.13 -5.93 3.14
CA ALA A 26 0.84 -5.26 3.04
C ALA A 26 0.32 -5.14 1.60
N VAL A 27 1.20 -5.00 0.61
CA VAL A 27 0.83 -4.84 -0.80
C VAL A 27 1.73 -5.70 -1.68
N ARG A 28 1.12 -6.37 -2.65
CA ARG A 28 1.81 -7.15 -3.68
C ARG A 28 1.41 -6.72 -5.08
N TYR A 29 2.35 -6.82 -6.02
CA TYR A 29 2.05 -6.71 -7.44
C TYR A 29 1.31 -7.96 -7.93
N VAL A 30 0.32 -7.73 -8.79
CA VAL A 30 -0.52 -8.77 -9.39
C VAL A 30 -0.64 -8.56 -10.89
N ASP A 31 -0.94 -9.63 -11.62
CA ASP A 31 -1.29 -9.56 -13.04
C ASP A 31 -2.76 -9.14 -13.26
N GLY A 32 -3.19 -9.14 -14.53
CA GLY A 32 -4.55 -8.80 -14.92
C GLY A 32 -5.63 -9.75 -14.38
N ASP A 33 -5.26 -10.96 -13.97
CA ASP A 33 -6.15 -11.95 -13.35
C ASP A 33 -6.12 -11.85 -11.80
N GLY A 34 -5.41 -10.87 -11.26
CA GLY A 34 -5.24 -10.66 -9.83
C GLY A 34 -4.31 -11.67 -9.16
N GLN A 35 -3.56 -12.47 -9.93
CA GLN A 35 -2.60 -13.43 -9.39
C GLN A 35 -1.27 -12.74 -9.12
N GLN A 36 -0.59 -13.14 -8.04
CA GLN A 36 0.72 -12.60 -7.70
C GLN A 36 1.69 -12.81 -8.86
N SER A 37 2.30 -11.73 -9.34
CA SER A 37 3.19 -11.78 -10.49
C SER A 37 4.57 -11.25 -10.17
N MET A 38 5.57 -11.99 -10.64
CA MET A 38 6.98 -11.63 -10.58
C MET A 38 7.50 -11.03 -11.89
N LEU A 39 6.65 -11.02 -12.91
CA LEU A 39 7.02 -10.74 -14.29
C LEU A 39 6.74 -9.28 -14.63
N TYR A 40 7.63 -8.71 -15.44
CA TYR A 40 7.37 -7.42 -16.08
C TYR A 40 6.25 -7.60 -17.14
N PRO A 41 5.32 -6.64 -17.31
CA PRO A 41 5.26 -5.33 -16.67
C PRO A 41 4.55 -5.28 -15.31
N TRP A 42 3.83 -6.33 -14.92
CA TRP A 42 3.01 -6.39 -13.70
C TRP A 42 3.81 -6.11 -12.42
N ASN A 43 5.03 -6.65 -12.35
CA ASN A 43 6.03 -6.31 -11.34
C ASN A 43 7.10 -5.41 -11.98
N PRO A 44 7.00 -4.08 -11.85
CA PRO A 44 7.84 -3.14 -12.60
C PRO A 44 9.28 -3.07 -12.11
N ASN A 45 9.54 -3.48 -10.86
CA ASN A 45 10.85 -3.40 -10.22
C ASN A 45 11.51 -4.78 -9.99
N GLY A 46 10.80 -5.87 -10.28
CA GLY A 46 11.30 -7.24 -10.10
C GLY A 46 11.47 -7.65 -8.64
N SER A 47 10.68 -7.08 -7.72
CA SER A 47 10.73 -7.39 -6.28
C SER A 47 10.25 -8.82 -6.03
N GLU A 48 11.08 -9.63 -5.36
CA GLU A 48 10.74 -10.99 -4.94
C GLU A 48 9.45 -11.02 -4.11
N ASP A 49 8.70 -12.12 -4.22
CA ASP A 49 7.35 -12.25 -3.66
C ASP A 49 6.36 -11.15 -4.04
N ALA A 50 6.65 -10.44 -5.14
CA ALA A 50 5.92 -9.30 -5.64
C ALA A 50 5.76 -8.18 -4.60
N VAL A 51 6.65 -8.08 -3.61
CA VAL A 51 6.52 -7.10 -2.51
C VAL A 51 6.52 -5.68 -3.06
N ALA A 52 5.45 -4.94 -2.74
CA ALA A 52 5.30 -3.53 -3.08
C ALA A 52 5.21 -2.63 -1.83
N ALA A 53 4.80 -3.19 -0.69
CA ALA A 53 4.76 -2.49 0.60
C ALA A 53 4.94 -3.44 1.79
N ILE A 54 5.55 -2.92 2.86
CA ILE A 54 5.69 -3.61 4.15
C ILE A 54 5.22 -2.71 5.31
N CYS A 55 4.71 -3.32 6.37
CA CYS A 55 4.36 -2.62 7.60
C CYS A 55 5.22 -3.05 8.80
N SER A 56 5.33 -2.17 9.79
CA SER A 56 5.90 -2.52 11.09
C SER A 56 5.03 -3.56 11.81
N GLN A 57 5.62 -4.29 12.75
CA GLN A 57 4.92 -5.36 13.48
C GLN A 57 3.69 -4.84 14.26
N ASP A 58 3.72 -3.58 14.67
CA ASP A 58 2.63 -2.89 15.35
C ASP A 58 1.67 -2.16 14.39
N GLY A 59 1.89 -2.26 13.07
CA GLY A 59 1.05 -1.65 12.04
C GLY A 59 1.14 -0.13 11.90
N ARG A 60 1.93 0.56 12.73
CA ARG A 60 1.97 2.04 12.77
C ARG A 60 2.79 2.68 11.66
N HIS A 61 3.69 1.92 11.03
CA HIS A 61 4.50 2.39 9.92
C HIS A 61 4.23 1.54 8.69
N LEU A 62 3.92 2.20 7.58
CA LEU A 62 3.78 1.58 6.26
C LEU A 62 4.83 2.20 5.33
N ALA A 63 5.68 1.37 4.74
CA ALA A 63 6.62 1.76 3.71
C ALA A 63 6.19 1.11 2.39
N MET A 64 6.00 1.91 1.35
CA MET A 64 5.50 1.43 0.06
C MET A 64 6.16 2.12 -1.12
N MET A 65 6.29 1.38 -2.22
CA MET A 65 6.78 1.89 -3.50
C MET A 65 5.71 2.57 -4.36
N PRO A 66 4.45 2.07 -4.44
CA PRO A 66 3.38 2.76 -5.15
C PRO A 66 3.07 4.13 -4.53
N HIS A 67 2.78 5.13 -5.37
CA HIS A 67 2.41 6.48 -4.96
C HIS A 67 0.88 6.61 -4.77
N SER A 68 0.37 6.12 -3.64
CA SER A 68 -1.05 6.27 -3.26
C SER A 68 -1.45 7.74 -3.09
N ASP A 69 -0.50 8.60 -2.71
CA ASP A 69 -0.61 10.06 -2.60
C ASP A 69 -0.84 10.75 -3.95
N ARG A 70 -0.50 10.10 -5.07
CA ARG A 70 -0.71 10.63 -6.42
C ARG A 70 -1.96 10.07 -7.10
N SER A 71 -2.65 9.14 -6.44
CA SER A 71 -3.69 8.30 -7.07
C SER A 71 -4.93 8.16 -6.18
N PHE A 72 -5.23 9.13 -5.31
CA PHE A 72 -6.36 9.06 -4.39
C PHE A 72 -7.66 9.63 -4.98
N LEU A 73 -7.60 10.33 -6.10
CA LEU A 73 -8.77 10.81 -6.86
C LEU A 73 -8.90 10.07 -8.19
N SER A 74 -10.12 9.83 -8.62
CA SER A 74 -10.42 9.04 -9.83
C SER A 74 -9.83 9.66 -11.10
N TRP A 75 -9.73 11.00 -11.17
CA TRP A 75 -9.16 11.70 -12.33
C TRP A 75 -7.63 11.58 -12.44
N GLN A 76 -6.94 11.15 -11.37
CA GLN A 76 -5.48 10.94 -11.39
C GLN A 76 -5.09 9.60 -12.04
N TRP A 77 -6.05 8.70 -12.21
CA TRP A 77 -5.81 7.38 -12.80
C TRP A 77 -5.85 7.47 -14.33
N ALA A 78 -4.80 6.97 -14.98
CA ALA A 78 -4.73 6.93 -16.45
C ALA A 78 -5.85 6.06 -17.05
N GLU A 79 -6.16 4.96 -16.38
CA GLU A 79 -7.26 4.06 -16.71
C GLU A 79 -8.10 3.84 -15.45
N TYR A 80 -9.40 4.02 -15.57
CA TYR A 80 -10.35 3.87 -14.48
C TYR A 80 -11.69 3.44 -15.09
N PRO A 81 -12.34 2.38 -14.58
CA PRO A 81 -13.58 1.85 -15.15
C PRO A 81 -14.60 2.96 -15.36
N VAL A 82 -15.18 3.03 -16.56
CA VAL A 82 -16.13 4.10 -16.92
C VAL A 82 -17.33 4.12 -15.97
N ASP A 83 -17.80 2.94 -15.56
CA ASP A 83 -18.93 2.79 -14.64
C ASP A 83 -18.66 3.36 -13.24
N TRP A 84 -17.39 3.55 -12.88
CA TRP A 84 -17.00 4.15 -11.60
C TRP A 84 -16.90 5.68 -11.70
N LYS A 85 -16.84 6.26 -12.91
CA LYS A 85 -16.78 7.72 -13.13
C LYS A 85 -18.19 8.34 -13.09
N THR A 86 -18.79 8.34 -11.91
CA THR A 86 -20.01 9.13 -11.68
C THR A 86 -19.65 10.51 -11.13
N SER A 87 -20.52 11.51 -11.30
CA SER A 87 -20.36 12.82 -10.66
C SER A 87 -20.24 12.73 -9.13
N GLU A 88 -20.76 11.64 -8.57
CA GLU A 88 -20.78 11.33 -7.14
C GLU A 88 -19.52 10.59 -6.66
N ASN A 89 -18.82 9.88 -7.54
CA ASN A 89 -17.67 9.04 -7.18
C ASN A 89 -16.35 9.59 -7.75
N GLN A 90 -15.79 10.58 -7.05
CA GLN A 90 -14.56 11.27 -7.44
C GLN A 90 -13.30 10.71 -6.77
N THR A 91 -13.44 9.68 -5.93
CA THR A 91 -12.34 9.12 -5.14
C THR A 91 -11.92 7.74 -5.64
N ALA A 92 -10.62 7.49 -5.55
CA ALA A 92 -10.05 6.18 -5.80
C ALA A 92 -9.91 5.40 -4.48
N PRO A 93 -9.84 4.05 -4.52
CA PRO A 93 -9.71 3.23 -3.32
C PRO A 93 -8.58 3.65 -2.37
N TRP A 94 -7.49 4.22 -2.91
CA TRP A 94 -6.36 4.71 -2.12
C TRP A 94 -6.72 5.78 -1.09
N ILE A 95 -7.81 6.52 -1.26
CA ILE A 95 -8.27 7.51 -0.26
C ILE A 95 -8.50 6.87 1.12
N LYS A 96 -8.89 5.59 1.13
CA LYS A 96 -9.22 4.87 2.37
C LYS A 96 -8.02 4.74 3.30
N MET A 97 -6.80 4.66 2.75
CA MET A 97 -5.57 4.64 3.53
C MET A 97 -5.44 5.90 4.40
N PHE A 98 -5.70 7.07 3.83
CA PHE A 98 -5.62 8.35 4.54
C PHE A 98 -6.77 8.54 5.54
N GLN A 99 -7.98 8.09 5.19
CA GLN A 99 -9.12 8.08 6.10
C GLN A 99 -8.88 7.19 7.31
N ASN A 100 -8.32 5.99 7.11
CA ASN A 100 -7.98 5.08 8.19
C ASN A 100 -6.93 5.68 9.12
N ALA A 101 -5.90 6.34 8.57
CA ALA A 101 -4.89 7.04 9.36
C ALA A 101 -5.50 8.19 10.18
N TYR A 102 -6.42 8.97 9.58
CA TYR A 102 -7.14 10.03 10.27
C TYR A 102 -8.00 9.48 11.41
N SER A 103 -8.85 8.49 11.13
CA SER A 103 -9.69 7.81 12.13
C SER A 103 -8.86 7.28 13.28
N TRP A 104 -7.74 6.60 13.00
CA TRP A 104 -6.84 6.08 14.03
C TRP A 104 -6.35 7.20 14.96
N VAL A 105 -5.89 8.33 14.41
CA VAL A 105 -5.43 9.46 15.22
C VAL A 105 -6.58 10.09 16.02
N THR A 106 -7.78 10.19 15.47
CA THR A 106 -8.90 10.87 16.16
C THR A 106 -9.60 9.99 17.19
N GLU A 107 -9.71 8.69 16.92
CA GLU A 107 -10.42 7.74 17.78
C GLU A 107 -9.52 7.26 18.92
N GLU A 108 -8.24 6.94 18.66
CA GLU A 108 -7.31 6.56 19.73
C GLU A 108 -6.86 7.73 20.61
N ARG A 109 -7.01 8.99 20.14
CA ARG A 109 -6.81 10.18 20.99
C ARG A 109 -7.96 10.50 21.91
N SER A 110 -9.12 9.84 21.77
CA SER A 110 -10.22 10.00 22.74
C SER A 110 -9.85 9.53 24.15
N CYS A 111 -8.76 8.76 24.32
CA CYS A 111 -8.25 8.37 25.64
C CYS A 111 -7.24 9.38 26.25
N TYR A 112 -6.86 10.45 25.55
CA TYR A 112 -6.02 11.52 26.10
C TYR A 112 -6.83 12.78 26.47
N SER A 113 -8.15 12.66 26.73
CA SER A 113 -8.87 13.71 27.45
C SER A 113 -8.47 13.66 28.94
N CYS A 114 -7.45 14.43 29.28
CA CYS A 114 -7.46 15.30 30.45
C CYS A 114 -8.18 14.75 31.69
N GLY A 115 -7.52 13.82 32.41
CA GLY A 115 -7.66 13.75 33.84
C GLY A 115 -6.92 14.94 34.44
N PHE A 116 -7.65 16.03 34.71
CA PHE A 116 -7.26 16.97 35.75
C PHE A 116 -7.17 16.18 37.06
N LEU A 117 -5.94 15.99 37.54
CA LEU A 117 -5.62 16.57 38.83
C LEU A 117 -5.47 18.08 38.64
#